data_AF-A0A1B6L156-F1
#
_entry.id   AF-A0A1B6L156-F1
#
_cell.length_a   1.000
_cell.length_b   1.000
_cell.length_c   1.000
_cell.angle_alpha   90.00
_cell.angle_beta   90.00
_cell.angle_gamma   90.00
#
_symmetry.space_group_name_H-M   'P 1'
#
loop_
_entity.id
_entity.type
_entity.pdbx_description
1 polymer ?
#
loop_
_entity_poly.entity_id
_entity_poly.type
_entity_poly.pdbx_seq_one_letter_code
_entity_poly.pdbx_strand_id
1 'polypeptide(L)'
;FQDRFKGFNYFSERPLLIYNTKFDIRQWFLVTSAYPLTIWMYKESYLRFCSQLFSLSNMHESVHLSNNAVQCKYKNAKRDQALPDENMWDCYTFQTYLRAIGQADLWETVIYPGMRESITGTLLAAQEHMEHRKNCFELYGADFMLTDDMVPWLIEINSSPCMSPTTSVTARMCSQCLEDVIKVVIDRRHNKHADTGMFEMVYKQHISPPQPYMGMNLTVRGTKIQRSPKTKRKRKPSLEADLQLSI
;
A
#
# COMPACT_ATOMS: atom_id res chain seq x y z
N PHE A 1 16.26 13.54 17.26
CA PHE A 1 15.59 12.55 16.38
C PHE A 1 15.47 13.05 14.93
N GLN A 2 16.38 13.93 14.47
CA GLN A 2 16.31 14.54 13.12
C GLN A 2 17.69 14.57 12.43
N ASP A 3 18.57 13.63 12.77
CA ASP A 3 19.98 13.63 12.31
C ASP A 3 20.55 12.21 12.07
N ARG A 4 19.72 11.22 11.66
CA ARG A 4 20.19 9.84 11.38
C ARG A 4 19.74 9.23 10.06
N PHE A 5 19.56 10.05 9.01
CA PHE A 5 19.40 9.55 7.63
C PHE A 5 20.21 10.37 6.63
N LYS A 6 21.49 10.63 6.93
CA LYS A 6 22.49 11.18 5.98
C LYS A 6 23.46 10.11 5.47
N GLY A 7 23.06 8.84 5.46
CA GLY A 7 23.88 7.73 4.97
C GLY A 7 23.13 6.97 3.90
N PHE A 8 23.68 6.94 2.68
CA PHE A 8 23.19 6.27 1.47
C PHE A 8 22.09 6.99 0.68
N ASN A 9 22.45 8.08 0.01
CA ASN A 9 21.83 8.42 -1.27
C ASN A 9 22.92 8.35 -2.35
N TYR A 10 23.20 7.14 -2.83
CA TYR A 10 23.49 6.97 -4.26
C TYR A 10 22.19 7.38 -4.96
N PHE A 11 21.98 8.68 -5.13
CA PHE A 11 20.87 9.20 -5.90
C PHE A 11 21.06 8.57 -7.27
N SER A 12 20.20 7.64 -7.66
CA SER A 12 20.25 7.01 -8.97
C SER A 12 20.41 8.12 -9.99
N GLU A 13 21.61 8.27 -10.55
CA GLU A 13 21.99 9.47 -11.30
C GLU A 13 21.22 9.56 -12.64
N ARG A 14 20.39 8.55 -12.94
CA ARG A 14 19.66 8.39 -14.18
C ARG A 14 18.26 7.82 -13.94
N PRO A 15 17.35 8.59 -13.32
CA PRO A 15 15.94 8.22 -13.36
C PRO A 15 15.50 8.16 -14.83
N LEU A 16 14.63 7.23 -15.16
CA LEU A 16 13.93 7.26 -16.44
C LEU A 16 13.13 8.56 -16.52
N LEU A 17 13.31 9.29 -17.62
CA LEU A 17 12.57 10.50 -17.90
C LEU A 17 11.65 10.25 -19.09
N ILE A 18 10.39 10.67 -18.96
CA ILE A 18 9.46 10.68 -20.08
C ILE A 18 9.30 12.14 -20.49
N TYR A 19 9.69 12.45 -21.73
CA TYR A 19 9.72 13.81 -22.25
C TYR A 19 10.44 14.80 -21.31
N ASN A 20 11.64 14.43 -20.87
CA ASN A 20 12.48 15.19 -19.93
C ASN A 20 11.80 15.52 -18.58
N THR A 21 10.79 14.75 -18.19
CA THR A 21 10.03 14.98 -16.95
C THR A 21 10.17 13.75 -16.06
N LYS A 22 10.55 13.98 -14.79
CA LYS A 22 10.66 12.93 -13.78
C LYS A 22 9.28 12.44 -13.37
N PHE A 23 9.19 11.15 -13.04
CA PHE A 23 7.99 10.56 -12.46
C PHE A 23 8.33 9.46 -11.46
N ASP A 24 7.32 9.03 -10.71
CA ASP A 24 7.31 7.79 -9.95
C ASP A 24 6.06 6.97 -10.30
N ILE A 25 6.04 5.70 -9.90
CA ILE A 25 4.89 4.81 -10.01
C ILE A 25 4.34 4.53 -8.61
N ARG A 26 3.04 4.76 -8.42
CA ARG A 26 2.28 4.28 -7.25
C ARG A 26 1.69 2.91 -7.55
N GLN A 27 2.16 1.89 -6.84
CA GLN A 27 1.63 0.54 -6.88
C GLN A 27 0.89 0.21 -5.58
N TRP A 28 -0.40 -0.11 -5.66
CA TRP A 28 -1.15 -0.57 -4.49
C TRP A 28 -0.96 -2.07 -4.25
N PHE A 29 -0.91 -2.46 -2.99
CA PHE A 29 -0.95 -3.85 -2.57
C PHE A 29 -1.66 -3.98 -1.21
N LEU A 30 -2.30 -5.12 -0.99
CA LEU A 30 -3.09 -5.44 0.19
C LEU A 30 -2.45 -6.62 0.92
N VAL A 31 -2.26 -6.48 2.23
CA VAL A 31 -1.86 -7.59 3.11
C VAL A 31 -3.07 -8.03 3.91
N THR A 32 -3.49 -9.28 3.71
CA THR A 32 -4.65 -9.86 4.43
C THR A 32 -4.26 -10.75 5.60
N SER A 33 -2.97 -11.06 5.73
CA SER A 33 -2.42 -11.88 6.82
C SER A 33 -0.92 -11.65 6.90
N ALA A 34 -0.42 -11.36 8.10
CA ALA A 34 1.02 -11.26 8.39
C ALA A 34 1.68 -12.63 8.65
N TYR A 35 0.90 -13.65 9.03
CA TYR A 35 1.40 -15.02 9.22
C TYR A 35 0.26 -16.06 9.08
N PRO A 36 0.29 -16.94 8.05
CA PRO A 36 1.21 -16.90 6.90
C PRO A 36 1.08 -15.58 6.13
N LEU A 37 2.21 -14.99 5.73
CA LEU A 37 2.20 -13.77 4.93
C LEU A 37 1.43 -13.99 3.62
N THR A 38 0.40 -13.18 3.40
CA THR A 38 -0.42 -13.22 2.18
C THR A 38 -0.50 -11.81 1.60
N ILE A 39 0.02 -11.65 0.39
CA ILE A 39 0.14 -10.37 -0.31
C ILE A 39 -0.68 -10.44 -1.59
N TRP A 40 -1.48 -9.40 -1.81
CA TRP A 40 -2.24 -9.17 -3.02
C TRP A 40 -1.74 -7.90 -3.68
N MET A 41 -1.42 -7.93 -4.96
CA MET A 41 -1.04 -6.75 -5.72
C MET A 41 -2.22 -6.31 -6.57
N TYR A 42 -2.48 -5.00 -6.61
CA TYR A 42 -3.49 -4.47 -7.52
C TYR A 42 -2.90 -4.42 -8.93
N LYS A 43 -3.60 -4.94 -9.93
CA LYS A 43 -3.07 -5.03 -11.30
C LYS A 43 -2.84 -3.67 -11.95
N GLU A 44 -3.64 -2.68 -11.57
CA GLU A 44 -3.44 -1.31 -12.04
C GLU A 44 -2.52 -0.52 -11.12
N SER A 45 -1.74 0.36 -11.71
CA SER A 45 -0.94 1.37 -11.03
C SER A 45 -1.05 2.70 -11.78
N TYR A 46 -0.51 3.77 -11.21
CA TYR A 46 -0.46 5.06 -11.88
C TYR A 46 0.88 5.75 -11.69
N LEU A 47 1.28 6.50 -12.70
CA LEU A 47 2.47 7.33 -12.71
C LEU A 47 2.12 8.73 -12.23
N ARG A 48 3.01 9.35 -11.46
CA ARG A 48 2.91 10.74 -11.02
C ARG A 48 4.07 11.53 -11.59
N PHE A 49 3.78 12.53 -12.41
CA PHE A 49 4.78 13.37 -13.05
C PHE A 49 5.11 14.61 -12.23
N CYS A 50 6.38 15.03 -12.26
CA CYS A 50 6.78 16.36 -11.83
C CYS A 50 6.23 17.42 -12.79
N SER A 51 5.84 18.59 -12.27
CA SER A 51 5.33 19.72 -13.06
C SER A 51 6.41 20.41 -13.88
N GLN A 52 7.69 20.27 -13.50
CA GLN A 52 8.83 20.89 -14.16
C GLN A 52 9.69 19.87 -14.91
N LEU A 53 10.46 20.35 -15.88
CA LEU A 53 11.49 19.56 -16.54
C LEU A 53 12.60 19.17 -15.56
N PHE A 54 13.09 17.95 -15.67
CA PHE A 54 14.14 17.42 -14.82
C PHE A 54 15.46 18.18 -15.04
N SER A 55 16.13 18.52 -13.95
CA SER A 55 17.47 19.12 -13.99
C SER A 55 18.23 18.84 -12.70
N LEU A 56 19.50 18.44 -12.83
CA LEU A 56 20.41 18.32 -11.69
C LEU A 56 20.98 19.67 -11.23
N SER A 57 20.88 20.72 -12.05
CA SER A 57 21.30 22.08 -11.65
C SER A 57 20.24 22.82 -10.85
N ASN A 58 18.99 22.35 -10.86
CA ASN A 58 17.88 22.95 -10.13
C ASN A 58 17.33 21.95 -9.10
N MET A 59 17.64 22.19 -7.82
CA MET A 59 17.21 21.33 -6.71
C MET A 59 15.83 21.69 -6.15
N HIS A 60 15.04 22.50 -6.86
CA HIS A 60 13.70 22.87 -6.42
C HIS A 60 12.77 21.64 -6.35
N GLU A 61 11.93 21.54 -5.32
CA GLU A 61 11.11 20.35 -5.05
C GLU A 61 10.18 19.97 -6.20
N SER A 62 9.68 20.95 -6.96
CA SER A 62 8.80 20.71 -8.10
C SER A 62 9.47 19.97 -9.27
N VAL A 63 10.81 19.93 -9.31
CA VAL A 63 11.63 19.20 -10.28
C VAL A 63 11.86 17.75 -9.85
N HIS A 64 11.92 17.48 -8.55
CA HIS A 64 12.46 16.22 -8.01
C HIS A 64 11.46 15.38 -7.22
N LEU A 65 10.36 15.96 -6.72
CA LEU A 65 9.36 15.28 -5.89
C LEU A 65 8.02 15.18 -6.63
N SER A 66 7.66 14.00 -7.11
CA SER A 66 6.44 13.76 -7.90
C SER A 66 5.16 13.60 -7.06
N ASN A 67 5.24 13.66 -5.73
CA ASN A 67 4.08 13.54 -4.86
C ASN A 67 3.03 14.62 -5.19
N ASN A 68 1.76 14.21 -5.35
CA ASN A 68 0.68 15.13 -5.72
C ASN A 68 0.52 16.30 -4.71
N ALA A 69 0.74 16.05 -3.42
CA ALA A 69 0.69 17.08 -2.37
C ALA A 69 1.76 18.20 -2.53
N VAL A 70 2.84 17.91 -3.24
CA VAL A 70 3.86 18.91 -3.64
C VAL A 70 3.46 19.54 -4.97
N GLN A 71 3.17 18.69 -5.96
CA GLN A 71 2.95 19.14 -7.34
C GLN A 71 1.69 20.00 -7.51
N CYS A 72 0.66 19.82 -6.69
CA CYS A 72 -0.55 20.65 -6.73
C CYS A 72 -0.31 22.14 -6.40
N LYS A 73 0.85 22.49 -5.83
CA LYS A 73 1.24 23.87 -5.53
C LYS A 73 1.81 24.60 -6.76
N TYR A 74 2.13 23.88 -7.84
CA TYR A 74 2.90 24.38 -8.97
C TYR A 74 2.13 24.21 -10.28
N LYS A 75 2.35 25.15 -11.21
CA LYS A 75 1.86 25.02 -12.59
C LYS A 75 2.86 24.25 -13.43
N ASN A 76 2.36 23.51 -14.41
CA ASN A 76 3.19 22.80 -15.36
C ASN A 76 4.07 23.79 -16.14
N ALA A 77 5.36 23.46 -16.27
CA ALA A 77 6.26 24.13 -17.18
C ALA A 77 5.81 23.92 -18.64
N LYS A 78 6.52 24.55 -19.58
CA LYS A 78 6.40 24.24 -21.00
C LYS A 78 7.01 22.85 -21.29
N ARG A 79 6.26 21.81 -20.93
CA ARG A 79 6.58 20.40 -21.19
C ARG A 79 5.96 19.93 -22.51
N ASP A 80 6.27 18.70 -22.89
CA ASP A 80 5.70 18.05 -24.06
C ASP A 80 4.18 17.90 -23.94
N GLN A 81 3.46 18.07 -25.06
CA GLN A 81 1.99 18.01 -25.12
C GLN A 81 1.44 16.59 -24.92
N ALA A 82 2.27 15.56 -25.06
CA ALA A 82 1.89 14.19 -24.76
C ALA A 82 1.73 13.93 -23.24
N LEU A 83 2.28 14.80 -22.39
CA LEU A 83 2.10 14.70 -20.93
C LEU A 83 0.74 15.25 -20.51
N PRO A 84 0.10 14.64 -19.49
CA PRO A 84 -1.22 15.04 -19.02
C PRO A 84 -1.12 16.32 -18.18
N ASP A 85 -2.12 17.20 -18.30
CA ASP A 85 -2.21 18.41 -17.48
C ASP A 85 -2.35 18.09 -15.98
N GLU A 86 -3.07 17.01 -15.66
CA GLU A 86 -3.26 16.51 -14.30
C GLU A 86 -2.03 15.77 -13.72
N ASN A 87 -0.92 15.71 -14.46
CA ASN A 87 0.33 15.07 -14.03
C ASN A 87 0.21 13.59 -13.67
N MET A 88 -0.76 12.87 -14.22
CA MET A 88 -0.92 11.43 -13.98
C MET A 88 -1.24 10.63 -15.24
N TRP A 89 -0.58 9.50 -15.38
CA TRP A 89 -0.95 8.43 -16.31
C TRP A 89 -1.38 7.20 -15.53
N ASP A 90 -2.34 6.45 -16.05
CA ASP A 90 -2.51 5.06 -15.60
C ASP A 90 -1.47 4.14 -16.26
N CYS A 91 -1.33 2.93 -15.73
CA CYS A 91 -0.37 1.95 -16.23
C CYS A 91 -0.61 1.57 -17.69
N TYR A 92 -1.86 1.60 -18.18
CA TYR A 92 -2.15 1.28 -19.59
C TYR A 92 -1.66 2.36 -20.54
N THR A 93 -1.76 3.63 -20.13
CA THR A 93 -1.18 4.76 -20.88
C THR A 93 0.34 4.62 -20.93
N PHE A 94 0.97 4.24 -19.81
CA PHE A 94 2.40 3.96 -19.78
C PHE A 94 2.81 2.76 -20.64
N GLN A 95 2.06 1.65 -20.63
CA GLN A 95 2.28 0.51 -21.53
C GLN A 95 2.15 0.90 -23.01
N THR A 96 1.24 1.83 -23.33
CA THR A 96 1.09 2.36 -24.68
C THR A 96 2.30 3.20 -25.08
N TYR A 97 2.84 4.00 -24.17
CA TYR A 97 4.11 4.71 -24.36
C TYR A 97 5.28 3.72 -24.58
N LEU A 98 5.40 2.68 -23.75
CA LEU A 98 6.43 1.64 -23.91
C LEU A 98 6.34 0.97 -25.28
N ARG A 99 5.13 0.67 -25.76
CA ARG A 99 4.92 0.14 -27.11
C ARG A 99 5.38 1.11 -28.20
N ALA A 100 5.11 2.40 -28.04
CA ALA A 100 5.51 3.43 -29.00
C ALA A 100 7.04 3.58 -29.11
N ILE A 101 7.79 3.33 -28.03
CA ILE A 101 9.26 3.36 -28.02
C ILE A 101 9.91 1.98 -28.31
N GLY A 102 9.12 0.98 -28.72
CA GLY A 102 9.63 -0.35 -29.09
C GLY A 102 9.96 -1.26 -27.90
N GLN A 103 9.39 -1.01 -26.72
CA GLN A 103 9.66 -1.71 -25.46
C GLN A 103 8.39 -2.28 -24.82
N ALA A 104 7.44 -2.73 -25.65
CA ALA A 104 6.12 -3.15 -25.22
C ALA A 104 6.12 -4.28 -24.17
N ASP A 105 7.11 -5.15 -24.22
CA ASP A 105 7.26 -6.33 -23.37
C ASP A 105 7.76 -6.00 -21.96
N LEU A 106 8.51 -4.90 -21.78
CA LEU A 106 9.17 -4.57 -20.52
C LEU A 106 8.22 -4.40 -19.34
N TRP A 107 6.97 -4.02 -19.57
CA TRP A 107 5.97 -3.96 -18.51
C TRP A 107 5.77 -5.33 -17.85
N GLU A 108 5.53 -6.36 -18.67
CA GLU A 108 5.23 -7.72 -18.21
C GLU A 108 6.48 -8.51 -17.85
N THR A 109 7.63 -8.19 -18.46
CA THR A 109 8.87 -8.98 -18.29
C THR A 109 9.81 -8.42 -17.23
N VAL A 110 9.78 -7.10 -16.97
CA VAL A 110 10.74 -6.42 -16.06
C VAL A 110 10.03 -5.61 -14.98
N ILE A 111 9.18 -4.66 -15.38
CA ILE A 111 8.67 -3.62 -14.47
C ILE A 111 7.69 -4.20 -13.46
N TYR A 112 6.62 -4.87 -13.92
CA TYR A 112 5.62 -5.44 -13.02
C TYR A 112 6.18 -6.57 -12.15
N PRO A 113 6.95 -7.55 -12.69
CA PRO A 113 7.63 -8.55 -11.88
C PRO A 113 8.61 -7.96 -10.86
N GLY A 114 9.41 -6.95 -11.24
CA GLY A 114 10.37 -6.30 -10.35
C GLY A 114 9.69 -5.54 -9.20
N MET A 115 8.55 -4.88 -9.46
CA MET A 115 7.74 -4.27 -8.39
C MET A 115 7.21 -5.34 -7.42
N ARG A 116 6.66 -6.45 -7.97
CA ARG A 116 6.16 -7.58 -7.18
C ARG A 116 7.23 -8.19 -6.29
N GLU A 117 8.42 -8.43 -6.84
CA GLU A 117 9.57 -8.99 -6.12
C GLU A 117 10.05 -8.05 -5.02
N SER A 118 10.15 -6.76 -5.31
CA SER A 118 10.55 -5.74 -4.33
C SER A 118 9.57 -5.66 -3.15
N ILE A 119 8.26 -5.65 -3.41
CA ILE A 119 7.22 -5.67 -2.36
C ILE A 119 7.33 -6.96 -1.54
N THR A 120 7.42 -8.10 -2.20
CA THR A 120 7.47 -9.41 -1.54
C THR A 120 8.70 -9.55 -0.66
N GLY A 121 9.89 -9.22 -1.19
CA GLY A 121 11.15 -9.26 -0.46
C GLY A 121 11.15 -8.33 0.75
N THR A 122 10.62 -7.11 0.58
CA THR A 122 10.52 -6.13 1.67
C THR A 122 9.62 -6.62 2.80
N LEU A 123 8.44 -7.14 2.48
CA LEU A 123 7.51 -7.65 3.49
C LEU A 123 8.02 -8.93 4.17
N LEU A 124 8.73 -9.80 3.44
CA LEU A 124 9.36 -10.97 4.03
C LEU A 124 10.46 -10.59 5.02
N ALA A 125 11.29 -9.61 4.68
CA ALA A 125 12.33 -9.08 5.56
C ALA A 125 11.73 -8.40 6.81
N ALA A 126 10.58 -7.73 6.67
CA ALA A 126 9.90 -7.06 7.77
C ALA A 126 8.97 -7.97 8.59
N GLN A 127 8.68 -9.20 8.12
CA GLN A 127 7.60 -10.04 8.63
C GLN A 127 7.68 -10.31 10.13
N GLU A 128 8.88 -10.50 10.69
CA GLU A 128 9.07 -10.77 12.12
C GLU A 128 8.64 -9.60 13.02
N HIS A 129 8.60 -8.39 12.46
CA HIS A 129 8.18 -7.16 13.13
C HIS A 129 6.72 -6.80 12.84
N MET A 130 6.04 -7.54 11.95
CA MET A 130 4.64 -7.30 11.64
C MET A 130 3.75 -7.85 12.76
N GLU A 131 2.85 -7.02 13.26
CA GLU A 131 1.90 -7.47 14.27
C GLU A 131 0.90 -8.47 13.67
N HIS A 132 0.88 -9.68 14.24
CA HIS A 132 -0.10 -10.68 13.87
C HIS A 132 -1.43 -10.42 14.58
N ARG A 133 -2.38 -9.82 13.86
CA ARG A 133 -3.76 -9.67 14.33
C ARG A 133 -4.71 -10.38 13.39
N LYS A 134 -5.47 -11.36 13.92
CA LYS A 134 -6.49 -12.06 13.14
C LYS A 134 -7.58 -11.09 12.68
N ASN A 135 -8.07 -11.30 11.46
CA ASN A 135 -9.09 -10.46 10.83
C ASN A 135 -8.67 -8.99 10.66
N CYS A 136 -7.36 -8.72 10.60
CA CYS A 136 -6.84 -7.44 10.18
C CYS A 136 -6.30 -7.55 8.76
N PHE A 137 -6.46 -6.47 8.01
CA PHE A 137 -5.86 -6.28 6.71
C PHE A 137 -5.36 -4.84 6.64
N GLU A 138 -4.41 -4.59 5.75
CA GLU A 138 -3.95 -3.24 5.49
C GLU A 138 -3.62 -3.07 4.01
N LEU A 139 -4.13 -1.97 3.46
CA LEU A 139 -3.85 -1.53 2.10
C LEU A 139 -2.68 -0.55 2.15
N TYR A 140 -1.69 -0.79 1.32
CA TYR A 140 -0.47 -0.01 1.24
C TYR A 140 -0.30 0.57 -0.17
N GLY A 141 0.50 1.63 -0.27
CA GLY A 141 1.00 2.15 -1.54
C GLY A 141 2.53 2.10 -1.56
N ALA A 142 3.11 1.36 -2.50
CA ALA A 142 4.54 1.38 -2.77
C ALA A 142 4.84 2.42 -3.85
N ASP A 143 5.87 3.23 -3.62
CA ASP A 143 6.35 4.24 -4.56
C ASP A 143 7.63 3.71 -5.21
N PHE A 144 7.61 3.59 -6.54
CA PHE A 144 8.73 3.11 -7.33
C PHE A 144 9.27 4.19 -8.25
N MET A 145 10.58 4.23 -8.41
CA MET A 145 11.24 4.98 -9.47
C MET A 145 11.74 3.98 -10.51
N LEU A 146 11.58 4.29 -11.80
CA LEU A 146 12.26 3.55 -12.86
C LEU A 146 13.61 4.18 -13.15
N THR A 147 14.62 3.35 -13.34
CA THR A 147 15.94 3.75 -13.86
C THR A 147 15.97 3.71 -15.38
N ASP A 148 17.00 4.30 -16.00
CA ASP A 148 17.15 4.36 -17.47
C ASP A 148 17.26 2.97 -18.14
N ASP A 149 17.64 1.94 -17.38
CA ASP A 149 17.60 0.52 -17.74
C ASP A 149 16.24 -0.17 -17.50
N MET A 150 15.18 0.59 -17.20
CA MET A 150 13.79 0.14 -17.00
C MET A 150 13.57 -0.72 -15.75
N VAL A 151 14.53 -0.75 -14.83
CA VAL A 151 14.41 -1.51 -13.57
C VAL A 151 13.63 -0.69 -12.54
N PRO A 152 12.64 -1.28 -11.83
CA PRO A 152 11.93 -0.61 -10.75
C PRO A 152 12.71 -0.65 -9.44
N TRP A 153 12.89 0.53 -8.84
CA TRP A 153 13.51 0.73 -7.54
C TRP A 153 12.45 1.17 -6.53
N LEU A 154 12.25 0.36 -5.49
CA LEU A 154 11.35 0.71 -4.39
C LEU A 154 11.95 1.89 -3.61
N ILE A 155 11.19 2.98 -3.49
CA ILE A 155 11.59 4.20 -2.78
C ILE A 155 11.02 4.20 -1.36
N GLU A 156 9.71 3.98 -1.24
CA GLU A 156 9.02 3.93 0.05
C GLU A 156 7.76 3.08 -0.02
N ILE A 157 7.29 2.64 1.15
CA ILE A 157 5.99 2.01 1.34
C ILE A 157 5.19 2.87 2.32
N ASN A 158 4.04 3.34 1.85
CA ASN A 158 3.10 4.15 2.62
C ASN A 158 1.98 3.28 3.19
N SER A 159 1.87 3.24 4.52
CA SER A 159 0.66 2.81 5.22
C SER A 159 -0.46 3.82 4.95
N SER A 160 -1.69 3.34 4.71
CA SER A 160 -2.85 4.22 4.44
C SER A 160 -2.65 5.18 3.27
N PRO A 161 -2.46 4.66 2.03
CA PRO A 161 -2.28 5.50 0.86
C PRO A 161 -3.50 6.42 0.66
N CYS A 162 -3.26 7.64 0.18
CA CYS A 162 -4.34 8.59 -0.12
C CYS A 162 -5.27 8.01 -1.19
N MET A 163 -6.58 7.99 -0.87
CA MET A 163 -7.66 7.51 -1.74
C MET A 163 -8.58 8.64 -2.22
N SER A 164 -8.09 9.88 -2.22
CA SER A 164 -8.85 11.04 -2.67
C SER A 164 -8.87 11.13 -4.20
N PRO A 165 -10.01 11.52 -4.81
CA PRO A 165 -10.15 11.66 -6.26
C PRO A 165 -9.54 12.98 -6.76
N THR A 166 -8.22 13.11 -6.70
CA THR A 166 -7.51 14.37 -7.03
C THR A 166 -7.34 14.64 -8.52
N THR A 167 -7.46 13.60 -9.34
CA THR A 167 -7.33 13.61 -10.80
C THR A 167 -8.34 12.63 -11.39
N SER A 168 -8.59 12.69 -12.70
CA SER A 168 -9.44 11.72 -13.40
C SER A 168 -9.00 10.27 -13.18
N VAL A 169 -7.69 10.02 -13.19
CA VAL A 169 -7.06 8.70 -12.94
C VAL A 169 -7.40 8.21 -11.53
N THR A 170 -7.13 9.03 -10.51
CA THR A 170 -7.37 8.64 -9.10
C THR A 170 -8.86 8.57 -8.77
N ALA A 171 -9.72 9.38 -9.39
CA ALA A 171 -11.17 9.30 -9.20
C ALA A 171 -11.74 7.93 -9.62
N ARG A 172 -11.27 7.41 -10.77
CA ARG A 172 -11.64 6.07 -11.25
C ARG A 172 -10.99 4.97 -10.41
N MET A 173 -9.67 5.03 -10.25
CA MET A 173 -8.92 3.92 -9.67
C MET A 173 -9.13 3.75 -8.17
N CYS A 174 -9.25 4.84 -7.40
CA CYS A 174 -9.44 4.75 -5.94
C CYS A 174 -10.79 4.12 -5.59
N SER A 175 -11.86 4.48 -6.31
CA SER A 175 -13.19 3.93 -6.09
C SER A 175 -13.23 2.43 -6.40
N GLN A 176 -12.68 2.03 -7.55
CA GLN A 176 -12.56 0.62 -7.94
C GLN A 176 -11.70 -0.19 -6.96
N CYS A 177 -10.54 0.34 -6.56
CA CYS A 177 -9.65 -0.36 -5.64
C CYS A 177 -10.31 -0.60 -4.28
N LEU A 178 -11.04 0.37 -3.75
CA LEU A 178 -11.74 0.22 -2.47
C LEU A 178 -12.86 -0.82 -2.54
N GLU A 179 -13.60 -0.89 -3.65
CA GLU A 179 -14.58 -1.95 -3.88
C GLU A 179 -13.91 -3.33 -3.92
N ASP A 180 -12.81 -3.46 -4.67
CA ASP A 180 -12.09 -4.72 -4.81
C ASP A 180 -11.41 -5.17 -3.51
N VAL A 181 -11.02 -4.23 -2.62
CA VAL A 181 -10.60 -4.57 -1.26
C VAL A 181 -11.71 -5.33 -0.53
N ILE A 182 -12.96 -4.88 -0.62
CA ILE A 182 -14.11 -5.56 0.02
C ILE A 182 -14.27 -6.97 -0.53
N LYS A 183 -14.16 -7.16 -1.84
CA LYS A 183 -14.22 -8.49 -2.47
C LYS A 183 -13.16 -9.44 -1.90
N VAL A 184 -11.92 -8.96 -1.75
CA VAL A 184 -10.83 -9.78 -1.20
C VAL A 184 -11.01 -10.06 0.29
N VAL A 185 -11.41 -9.08 1.11
CA VAL A 185 -11.43 -9.23 2.58
C VAL A 185 -12.74 -9.81 3.13
N ILE A 186 -13.87 -9.60 2.43
CA ILE A 186 -15.20 -10.06 2.83
C ILE A 186 -15.64 -11.24 1.98
N ASP A 187 -15.77 -11.09 0.66
CA ASP A 187 -16.41 -12.11 -0.18
C ASP A 187 -15.58 -13.39 -0.21
N ARG A 188 -14.25 -13.28 -0.31
CA ARG A 188 -13.35 -14.45 -0.26
C ARG A 188 -13.30 -15.18 1.07
N ARG A 189 -13.71 -14.52 2.15
CA ARG A 189 -13.87 -15.18 3.45
C ARG A 189 -15.02 -16.17 3.41
N HIS A 190 -16.06 -15.89 2.63
CA HIS A 190 -17.23 -16.75 2.46
C HIS A 190 -17.04 -17.76 1.31
N ASN A 191 -16.48 -17.34 0.19
CA ASN A 191 -16.23 -18.17 -0.98
C ASN A 191 -14.80 -17.96 -1.49
N LYS A 192 -13.94 -18.97 -1.35
CA LYS A 192 -12.54 -18.89 -1.79
C LYS A 192 -12.36 -18.65 -3.29
N HIS A 193 -13.41 -18.83 -4.11
CA HIS A 193 -13.41 -18.60 -5.55
C HIS A 193 -14.17 -17.34 -5.96
N ALA A 194 -14.57 -16.49 -5.00
CA ALA A 194 -15.17 -15.20 -5.30
C ALA A 194 -14.22 -14.33 -6.12
N ASP A 195 -14.81 -13.43 -6.91
CA ASP A 195 -14.10 -12.39 -7.66
C ASP A 195 -13.19 -11.58 -6.72
N THR A 196 -12.05 -11.14 -7.23
CA THR A 196 -11.12 -10.24 -6.54
C THR A 196 -10.96 -8.91 -7.26
N GLY A 197 -11.74 -8.70 -8.32
CA GLY A 197 -11.56 -7.61 -9.26
C GLY A 197 -10.12 -7.57 -9.76
N MET A 198 -9.48 -6.43 -9.57
CA MET A 198 -8.12 -6.19 -10.05
C MET A 198 -7.04 -6.62 -9.06
N PHE A 199 -7.37 -7.16 -7.88
CA PHE A 199 -6.36 -7.79 -7.02
C PHE A 199 -5.97 -9.18 -7.52
N GLU A 200 -4.67 -9.45 -7.54
CA GLU A 200 -4.13 -10.80 -7.69
C GLU A 200 -3.26 -11.18 -6.49
N MET A 201 -3.33 -12.46 -6.08
CA MET A 201 -2.48 -12.98 -5.01
C MET A 201 -1.09 -13.22 -5.57
N VAL A 202 -0.14 -12.35 -5.22
CA VAL A 202 1.25 -12.44 -5.70
C VAL A 202 2.15 -13.26 -4.79
N TYR A 203 1.77 -13.41 -3.52
CA TYR A 203 2.53 -14.20 -2.57
C TYR A 203 1.64 -14.79 -1.49
N LYS A 204 1.89 -16.06 -1.17
CA LYS A 204 1.31 -16.74 -0.02
C LYS A 204 2.35 -17.67 0.60
N GLN A 205 2.76 -17.33 1.81
CA GLN A 205 3.76 -18.09 2.53
C GLN A 205 3.25 -19.51 2.81
N HIS A 206 4.07 -20.50 2.46
CA HIS A 206 3.84 -21.88 2.83
C HIS A 206 4.45 -22.14 4.22
N ILE A 207 3.60 -22.39 5.22
CA ILE A 207 4.04 -22.82 6.55
C ILE A 207 4.00 -24.34 6.57
N SER A 208 5.17 -24.98 6.63
CA SER A 208 5.23 -26.42 6.87
C SER A 208 4.63 -26.74 8.24
N PRO A 209 3.79 -27.79 8.34
CA PRO A 209 3.32 -28.23 9.65
C PRO A 209 4.54 -28.55 10.52
N PRO A 210 4.48 -28.27 11.83
CA PRO A 210 5.55 -28.66 12.73
C PRO A 210 5.76 -30.17 12.59
N GLN A 211 7.00 -30.57 12.28
CA GLN A 211 7.36 -31.99 12.32
C GLN A 211 7.00 -32.50 13.72
N PRO A 212 6.30 -33.64 13.85
CA PRO A 212 6.00 -34.20 15.16
C PRO A 212 7.33 -34.39 15.89
N TYR A 213 7.51 -33.64 16.96
CA TYR A 213 8.72 -33.72 17.78
C TYR A 213 8.85 -35.15 18.29
N MET A 214 9.88 -35.87 17.85
CA MET A 214 10.17 -37.26 18.24
C MET A 214 10.88 -37.35 19.61
N GLY A 215 10.81 -36.30 20.43
CA GLY A 215 11.35 -36.29 21.79
C GLY A 215 10.26 -36.44 22.86
N MET A 216 10.68 -36.60 24.12
CA MET A 216 9.81 -36.89 25.28
C MET A 216 8.58 -35.96 25.33
N ASN A 217 7.39 -36.57 25.47
CA ASN A 217 6.09 -35.90 25.56
C ASN A 217 6.05 -34.90 26.75
N LEU A 218 6.40 -33.64 26.49
CA LEU A 218 6.18 -32.55 27.44
C LEU A 218 4.77 -31.99 27.22
N THR A 219 3.83 -32.40 28.06
CA THR A 219 2.47 -31.82 28.09
C THR A 219 2.35 -30.77 29.20
N VAL A 220 1.88 -29.59 28.85
CA VAL A 220 1.42 -28.57 29.80
C VAL A 220 -0.09 -28.70 29.96
N ARG A 221 -0.56 -28.95 31.19
CA ARG A 221 -1.99 -28.85 31.54
C ARG A 221 -2.25 -27.50 32.20
N GLY A 222 -2.98 -26.63 31.52
CA GLY A 222 -3.51 -25.40 32.10
C GLY A 222 -4.96 -25.56 32.51
N THR A 223 -5.32 -25.09 33.71
CA THR A 223 -6.71 -25.02 34.17
C THR A 223 -7.16 -23.57 34.16
N LYS A 224 -8.32 -23.29 33.54
CA LYS A 224 -8.90 -21.94 33.50
C LYS A 224 -9.23 -21.47 34.93
N ILE A 225 -8.59 -20.39 35.38
CA ILE A 225 -8.97 -19.72 36.64
C ILE A 225 -10.35 -19.09 36.41
N GLN A 226 -11.39 -19.69 36.96
CA GLN A 226 -12.72 -19.08 36.97
C GLN A 226 -12.71 -17.90 37.93
N ARG A 227 -12.93 -16.69 37.41
CA ARG A 227 -13.19 -15.53 38.27
C ARG A 227 -14.51 -15.77 39.00
N SER A 228 -14.47 -15.71 40.34
CA SER A 228 -15.67 -15.79 41.16
C SER A 228 -16.70 -14.76 40.71
N PRO A 229 -18.01 -15.11 40.68
CA PRO A 229 -19.04 -14.14 40.32
C PRO A 229 -18.97 -12.97 41.29
N LYS A 230 -18.80 -11.74 40.76
CA LYS A 230 -18.97 -10.54 41.56
C LYS A 230 -20.38 -10.59 42.16
N THR A 231 -20.49 -10.73 43.47
CA THR A 231 -21.74 -10.57 44.22
C THR A 231 -22.41 -9.27 43.79
N LYS A 232 -23.60 -9.36 43.20
CA LYS A 232 -24.42 -8.20 42.85
C LYS A 232 -24.63 -7.37 44.11
N ARG A 233 -23.97 -6.21 44.21
CA ARG A 233 -24.29 -5.18 45.21
C ARG A 233 -25.75 -4.76 44.97
N LYS A 234 -26.65 -5.07 45.91
CA LYS A 234 -28.03 -4.56 45.92
C LYS A 234 -27.97 -3.02 45.87
N ARG A 235 -28.58 -2.41 44.85
CA ARG A 235 -28.84 -0.97 44.81
C ARG A 235 -29.81 -0.63 45.96
N LYS A 236 -29.48 0.39 46.77
CA LYS A 236 -30.42 0.96 47.74
C LYS A 236 -31.54 1.70 47.00
N PRO A 237 -32.81 1.64 47.45
CA PRO A 237 -33.89 2.44 46.88
C PRO A 237 -33.68 3.93 47.15
N SER A 238 -34.03 4.76 46.18
CA SER A 238 -34.11 6.22 46.26
C SER A 238 -35.26 6.64 47.17
N LEU A 239 -35.02 7.60 48.08
CA LEU A 239 -36.08 8.32 48.78
C LEU A 239 -36.70 9.35 47.82
N GLU A 240 -37.96 9.14 47.47
CA GLU A 240 -38.83 10.21 46.97
C GLU A 240 -39.11 11.18 48.12
N ALA A 241 -38.90 12.46 47.87
CA ALA A 241 -39.25 13.54 48.78
C ALA A 241 -40.67 14.02 48.45
N ASP A 242 -41.57 13.84 49.41
CA ASP A 242 -42.89 14.46 49.44
C ASP A 242 -42.78 15.99 49.37
N LEU A 243 -43.36 16.57 48.33
CA LEU A 243 -43.72 17.98 48.27
C LEU A 243 -45.25 18.06 48.28
N GLN A 244 -45.81 18.13 49.48
CA GLN A 244 -47.20 18.55 49.70
C GLN A 244 -47.33 20.04 49.40
N LEU A 245 -48.21 20.35 48.44
CA LEU A 245 -48.87 21.64 48.29
C LEU A 245 -49.87 21.82 49.44
N SER A 246 -49.81 22.98 50.10
CA SER A 246 -50.89 23.50 50.92
C SER A 246 -51.14 24.97 50.55
N ILE A 247 -52.26 25.15 49.84
CA ILE A 247 -53.14 26.34 49.66
C ILE A 247 -52.46 27.69 49.40
#